data_AF-A0A504XQU7-F1
#
_entry.id   AF-A0A504XQU7-F1
#
_cell.length_a   1.000
_cell.length_b   1.000
_cell.length_c   1.000
_cell.angle_alpha   90.00
_cell.angle_beta   90.00
_cell.angle_gamma   90.00
#
_symmetry.space_group_name_H-M   'P 1'
#
loop_
_entity.id
_entity.type
_entity.pdbx_description
1 polymer ?
#
loop_
_entity_poly.entity_id
_entity_poly.type
_entity_poly.pdbx_seq_one_letter_code
_entity_poly.pdbx_strand_id
1 'polypeptide(L)'
;MSDGSCSALARNVGFLDSIKGTSCTLNGAQICLLFPVAKYQNLFLQSTLGYNSSAPEFVPVTLNLHDASGALLDTLGPTVVPTPSTYATISDGKTCNNAVVDLHAHFSYSSNESGKLIEAALNVTLSSVGLMQYVALSFEAAFTGENATVPSNIFAATPGYLSGDKIRSGTLVTHGGKSAILERESGFAVPAGGRLCGSNQWRRASFLHSIISSGCLILMNESDLQDICSVGTGHLLAALINVTVDGEPTILDQIGVTNDALANDTTSWIPITGLSNALTSSSGTYNAYTRQCSNITVGLHYQFVVARAGAEYNPQDIIVGAFASPIVGTFQIWNETNFDGNALSYQQFTFKVTFSRYDSNSQATIMRRIVAPPILPPLDDSIFYPFHRSPPV
;
A
#
# COMPACT_ATOMS: atom_id res chain seq x y z
N MET A 1 10.51 3.72 13.97
CA MET A 1 9.87 2.43 14.30
C MET A 1 8.39 2.73 14.50
N SER A 2 7.54 2.35 13.55
CA SER A 2 6.10 2.26 13.77
C SER A 2 5.84 0.78 13.99
N ASP A 3 5.40 0.43 15.18
CA ASP A 3 5.17 -0.94 15.65
C ASP A 3 3.88 -1.57 15.08
N GLY A 4 3.32 -0.98 14.01
CA GLY A 4 2.01 -1.38 13.48
C GLY A 4 0.85 -1.11 14.43
N SER A 5 1.09 -0.47 15.59
CA SER A 5 0.04 -0.08 16.51
C SER A 5 -0.54 1.27 16.08
N CYS A 6 -1.86 1.31 15.89
CA CYS A 6 -2.59 2.53 15.63
C CYS A 6 -2.94 3.15 16.98
N SER A 7 -2.31 4.27 17.34
CA SER A 7 -2.82 5.09 18.44
C SER A 7 -3.97 5.93 17.91
N ALA A 8 -5.13 5.94 18.57
CA ALA A 8 -6.23 6.85 18.26
C ALA A 8 -5.91 8.33 18.60
N LEU A 9 -4.66 8.64 18.97
CA LEU A 9 -4.20 10.00 19.22
C LEU A 9 -4.05 10.72 17.88
N ALA A 10 -4.72 11.87 17.78
CA ALA A 10 -4.68 12.73 16.62
C ALA A 10 -3.24 13.03 16.21
N ARG A 11 -2.94 12.85 14.93
CA ARG A 11 -1.68 13.28 14.32
C ARG A 11 -1.94 14.61 13.63
N ASN A 12 -1.13 15.62 13.94
CA ASN A 12 -1.13 16.85 13.16
C ASN A 12 -0.63 16.50 11.74
N VAL A 13 -1.47 16.69 10.74
CA VAL A 13 -1.11 16.57 9.33
C VAL A 13 -0.90 17.99 8.82
N GLY A 14 0.28 18.29 8.27
CA GLY A 14 0.53 19.58 7.66
C GLY A 14 -0.42 19.85 6.49
N PHE A 15 -0.72 21.12 6.23
CA PHE A 15 -1.36 21.52 4.97
C PHE A 15 -0.45 21.05 3.82
N LEU A 16 -0.96 20.17 2.94
CA LEU A 16 -0.24 19.51 1.85
C LEU A 16 0.71 18.34 2.23
N ASP A 17 0.68 17.85 3.47
CA ASP A 17 1.38 16.59 3.83
C ASP A 17 0.69 15.34 3.24
N SER A 18 1.47 14.26 3.06
CA SER A 18 1.19 13.09 2.22
C SER A 18 -0.24 12.54 2.26
N ILE A 19 -0.74 12.25 1.05
CA ILE A 19 -2.14 11.93 0.77
C ILE A 19 -2.56 10.52 1.22
N LYS A 20 -1.64 9.57 1.49
CA LYS A 20 -1.99 8.26 2.07
C LYS A 20 -1.47 8.13 3.49
N GLY A 21 -2.39 8.03 4.45
CA GLY A 21 -2.11 7.63 5.81
C GLY A 21 -1.63 6.18 5.90
N THR A 22 -0.89 5.89 6.96
CA THR A 22 -0.41 4.54 7.28
C THR A 22 -1.58 3.57 7.38
N SER A 23 -1.55 2.46 6.63
CA SER A 23 -2.51 1.38 6.82
C SER A 23 -2.22 0.66 8.15
N CYS A 24 -3.16 0.68 9.08
CA CYS A 24 -3.03 -0.03 10.35
C CYS A 24 -3.71 -1.39 10.28
N THR A 25 -3.03 -2.46 10.66
CA THR A 25 -3.67 -3.78 10.75
C THR A 25 -4.21 -3.99 12.15
N LEU A 26 -5.54 -4.10 12.27
CA LEU A 26 -6.24 -4.25 13.54
C LEU A 26 -7.18 -5.44 13.47
N ASN A 27 -7.43 -6.11 14.60
CA ASN A 27 -8.50 -7.10 14.64
C ASN A 27 -9.89 -6.44 14.69
N GLY A 28 -10.93 -7.16 14.31
CA GLY A 28 -12.30 -6.62 14.27
C GLY A 28 -12.77 -6.04 15.61
N ALA A 29 -12.34 -6.62 16.74
CA ALA A 29 -12.64 -6.08 18.06
C ALA A 29 -12.02 -4.70 18.30
N GLN A 30 -10.76 -4.51 17.90
CA GLN A 30 -10.05 -3.23 17.98
C GLN A 30 -10.67 -2.18 17.05
N ILE A 31 -11.04 -2.55 15.82
CA ILE A 31 -11.69 -1.62 14.87
C ILE A 31 -13.02 -1.12 15.46
N CYS A 32 -13.86 -2.03 15.97
CA CYS A 32 -15.14 -1.70 16.57
C CYS A 32 -15.01 -0.71 17.74
N LEU A 33 -13.98 -0.88 18.57
CA LEU A 33 -13.78 -0.04 19.75
C LEU A 33 -13.12 1.30 19.40
N LEU A 34 -12.11 1.29 18.53
CA LEU A 34 -11.24 2.43 18.30
C LEU A 34 -11.73 3.34 17.17
N PHE A 35 -12.49 2.81 16.21
CA PHE A 35 -12.93 3.55 15.02
C PHE A 35 -14.43 3.36 14.73
N PRO A 36 -15.34 3.59 15.70
CA PRO A 36 -16.76 3.55 15.42
C PRO A 36 -17.16 4.72 14.52
N VAL A 37 -18.18 4.54 13.68
CA VAL A 37 -18.73 5.58 12.78
C VAL A 37 -19.04 6.89 13.53
N ALA A 38 -19.48 6.79 14.79
CA ALA A 38 -19.76 7.95 15.64
C ALA A 38 -18.56 8.91 15.85
N LYS A 39 -17.31 8.45 15.71
CA LYS A 39 -16.12 9.31 15.80
C LYS A 39 -15.96 10.26 14.62
N TYR A 40 -16.63 9.97 13.50
CA TYR A 40 -16.51 10.74 12.26
C TYR A 40 -17.71 11.65 12.01
N GLN A 41 -18.66 11.69 12.95
CA GLN A 41 -19.86 12.53 12.91
C GLN A 41 -19.61 13.85 13.64
N ASN A 42 -20.38 14.89 13.27
CA ASN A 42 -20.32 16.22 13.90
C ASN A 42 -18.90 16.82 13.94
N LEU A 43 -18.14 16.60 12.87
CA LEU A 43 -16.77 17.10 12.76
C LEU A 43 -16.76 18.49 12.11
N PHE A 44 -15.90 19.36 12.64
CA PHE A 44 -15.67 20.71 12.15
C PHE A 44 -14.16 20.96 12.10
N LEU A 45 -13.69 21.55 11.01
CA LEU A 45 -12.33 22.06 10.92
C LEU A 45 -12.32 23.49 11.47
N GLN A 46 -11.35 23.77 12.33
CA GLN A 46 -11.15 25.09 12.89
C GLN A 46 -9.82 25.65 12.38
N SER A 47 -9.84 26.88 11.87
CA SER A 47 -8.59 27.61 11.62
C SER A 47 -7.91 27.93 12.95
N THR A 48 -6.64 27.52 13.11
CA THR A 48 -5.78 27.96 14.21
C THR A 48 -5.39 29.43 13.98
N LEU A 49 -6.25 30.34 14.42
CA LEU A 49 -6.02 31.77 14.30
C LEU A 49 -4.89 32.21 15.24
N GLY A 50 -3.89 32.91 14.70
CA GLY A 50 -2.91 33.62 15.52
C GLY A 50 -3.60 34.78 16.25
N TYR A 51 -3.74 34.66 17.58
CA TYR A 51 -4.07 35.63 18.64
C TYR A 51 -5.06 36.83 18.43
N ASN A 52 -5.53 37.18 17.23
CA ASN A 52 -6.18 38.48 16.96
C ASN A 52 -7.47 38.46 16.11
N SER A 53 -8.18 37.34 15.94
CA SER A 53 -9.49 37.33 15.27
C SER A 53 -10.64 37.02 16.22
N SER A 54 -11.75 37.75 16.09
CA SER A 54 -12.88 37.77 17.02
C SER A 54 -13.92 36.65 16.84
N ALA A 55 -13.75 35.71 15.90
CA ALA A 55 -14.52 34.47 15.86
C ALA A 55 -13.76 33.38 15.08
N PRO A 56 -13.69 32.13 15.57
CA PRO A 56 -13.18 31.02 14.78
C PRO A 56 -14.14 30.71 13.62
N GLU A 57 -13.63 30.80 12.39
CA GLU A 57 -14.30 30.30 11.19
C GLU A 57 -14.22 28.77 11.21
N PHE A 58 -15.38 28.10 11.18
CA PHE A 58 -15.48 26.64 11.15
C PHE A 58 -15.89 26.18 9.75
N VAL A 59 -15.15 25.22 9.20
CA VAL A 59 -15.56 24.51 7.97
C VAL A 59 -16.20 23.19 8.41
N PRO A 60 -17.51 23.00 8.19
CA PRO A 60 -18.16 21.73 8.54
C PRO A 60 -17.63 20.59 7.69
N VAL A 61 -17.58 19.39 8.28
CA VAL A 61 -17.19 18.17 7.57
C VAL A 61 -18.43 17.34 7.28
N THR A 62 -18.68 17.09 5.99
CA THR A 62 -19.74 16.19 5.52
C THR A 62 -19.26 14.74 5.61
N LEU A 63 -20.07 13.81 6.12
CA LEU A 63 -19.71 12.39 6.21
C LEU A 63 -20.52 11.58 5.20
N ASN A 64 -19.86 10.98 4.22
CA ASN A 64 -20.43 10.06 3.24
C ASN A 64 -20.11 8.63 3.65
N LEU A 65 -21.14 7.79 3.74
CA LEU A 65 -21.02 6.38 4.10
C LEU A 65 -21.14 5.53 2.83
N HIS A 66 -20.19 4.65 2.60
CA HIS A 66 -20.16 3.73 1.47
C HIS A 66 -20.18 2.27 1.96
N ASP A 67 -20.74 1.37 1.16
CA ASP A 67 -20.58 -0.06 1.38
C ASP A 67 -19.25 -0.59 0.81
N ALA A 68 -18.94 -1.86 1.06
CA ALA A 68 -17.72 -2.50 0.56
C ALA A 68 -17.61 -2.59 -0.98
N SER A 69 -18.70 -2.32 -1.72
CA SER A 69 -18.69 -2.22 -3.19
C SER A 69 -18.41 -0.79 -3.69
N GLY A 70 -18.37 0.19 -2.78
CA GLY A 70 -18.20 1.62 -3.08
C GLY A 70 -19.52 2.36 -3.28
N ALA A 71 -20.67 1.70 -3.16
CA ALA A 71 -21.97 2.36 -3.33
C ALA A 71 -22.27 3.27 -2.14
N LEU A 72 -22.73 4.50 -2.42
CA LEU A 72 -23.12 5.47 -1.39
C LEU A 72 -24.37 4.97 -0.66
N LEU A 73 -24.26 4.77 0.65
CA LEU A 73 -25.31 4.34 1.56
C LEU A 73 -26.07 5.53 2.16
N ASP A 74 -25.34 6.58 2.57
CA ASP A 74 -25.90 7.76 3.23
C ASP A 74 -24.93 8.96 3.19
N THR A 75 -25.46 10.17 3.35
CA THR A 75 -24.70 11.41 3.50
C THR A 75 -25.20 12.15 4.74
N LEU A 76 -24.35 12.22 5.76
CA LEU A 76 -24.63 12.85 7.04
C LEU A 76 -24.04 14.26 7.07
N GLY A 77 -24.93 15.25 7.20
CA GLY A 77 -24.54 16.64 7.39
C GLY A 77 -23.94 16.93 8.78
N PRO A 78 -23.17 18.02 8.93
CA PRO A 78 -22.39 18.36 10.12
C PRO A 78 -23.21 18.69 11.37
N THR A 79 -24.49 19.04 11.20
CA THR A 79 -25.42 19.48 12.27
C THR A 79 -26.47 18.42 12.60
N VAL A 80 -26.43 17.27 11.92
CA VAL A 80 -27.36 16.18 12.16
C VAL A 80 -26.85 15.39 13.36
N VAL A 81 -27.45 15.60 14.54
CA VAL A 81 -27.32 14.66 15.66
C VAL A 81 -28.07 13.39 15.22
N PRO A 82 -27.37 12.28 14.92
CA PRO A 82 -28.08 11.11 14.44
C PRO A 82 -28.80 10.48 15.64
N THR A 83 -30.12 10.35 15.55
CA THR A 83 -30.78 9.15 16.07
C THR A 83 -30.00 7.93 15.59
N PRO A 84 -29.85 6.85 16.38
CA PRO A 84 -28.95 5.74 16.07
C PRO A 84 -29.06 5.36 14.59
N SER A 85 -28.05 5.73 13.81
CA SER A 85 -28.05 5.47 12.38
C SER A 85 -28.07 3.95 12.22
N THR A 86 -28.83 3.43 11.26
CA THR A 86 -28.72 2.01 10.83
C THR A 86 -27.27 1.58 10.57
N TYR A 87 -26.39 2.54 10.34
CA TYR A 87 -24.96 2.39 10.09
C TYR A 87 -24.06 2.53 11.33
N ALA A 88 -24.63 2.48 12.54
CA ALA A 88 -23.83 2.50 13.75
C ALA A 88 -22.91 1.27 13.82
N THR A 89 -21.67 1.48 14.26
CA THR A 89 -20.72 0.38 14.49
C THR A 89 -21.15 -0.40 15.73
N ILE A 90 -21.50 -1.67 15.55
CA ILE A 90 -22.05 -2.53 16.61
C ILE A 90 -21.31 -3.87 16.60
N SER A 91 -20.87 -4.32 17.78
CA SER A 91 -20.36 -5.68 17.98
C SER A 91 -21.49 -6.60 18.44
N ASP A 92 -21.70 -7.72 17.74
CA ASP A 92 -22.66 -8.76 18.13
C ASP A 92 -22.02 -9.91 18.95
N GLY A 93 -20.77 -9.73 19.37
CA GLY A 93 -19.99 -10.74 20.09
C GLY A 93 -19.25 -11.74 19.19
N LYS A 94 -19.47 -11.70 17.86
CA LYS A 94 -18.70 -12.48 16.86
C LYS A 94 -18.17 -11.63 15.72
N THR A 95 -18.90 -10.59 15.36
CA THR A 95 -18.63 -9.70 14.23
C THR A 95 -18.76 -8.25 14.68
N CYS A 96 -17.89 -7.41 14.15
CA CYS A 96 -18.04 -5.98 14.13
C CYS A 96 -18.83 -5.60 12.88
N ASN A 97 -20.10 -5.22 13.05
CA ASN A 97 -20.96 -4.75 11.97
C ASN A 97 -20.73 -3.25 11.76
N ASN A 98 -20.75 -2.81 10.49
CA ASN A 98 -20.42 -1.43 10.10
C ASN A 98 -19.05 -0.99 10.64
N ALA A 99 -18.06 -1.87 10.54
CA ALA A 99 -16.68 -1.54 10.85
C ALA A 99 -16.16 -0.58 9.77
N VAL A 100 -15.57 0.54 10.19
CA VAL A 100 -14.86 1.44 9.28
C VAL A 100 -13.56 0.75 8.87
N VAL A 101 -13.42 0.44 7.58
CA VAL A 101 -12.25 -0.25 7.02
C VAL A 101 -11.42 0.64 6.11
N ASP A 102 -11.99 1.75 5.66
CA ASP A 102 -11.31 2.71 4.79
C ASP A 102 -11.92 4.10 4.99
N LEU A 103 -11.07 5.13 4.97
CA LEU A 103 -11.44 6.52 5.20
C LEU A 103 -10.68 7.43 4.24
N HIS A 104 -11.42 8.19 3.43
CA HIS A 104 -10.90 9.18 2.50
C HIS A 104 -11.43 10.57 2.89
N ALA A 105 -10.57 11.39 3.47
CA ALA A 105 -10.82 12.80 3.67
C ALA A 105 -10.57 13.58 2.39
N HIS A 106 -11.46 14.49 2.05
CA HIS A 106 -11.34 15.37 0.90
C HIS A 106 -11.59 16.82 1.35
N PHE A 107 -10.69 17.69 0.94
CA PHE A 107 -10.69 19.10 1.32
C PHE A 107 -10.57 19.96 0.04
N SER A 108 -11.54 20.83 -0.19
CA SER A 108 -11.54 21.76 -1.34
C SER A 108 -11.16 23.15 -0.88
N TYR A 109 -10.26 23.84 -1.59
CA TYR A 109 -9.84 25.20 -1.27
C TYR A 109 -10.00 26.18 -2.43
N SER A 110 -10.27 27.45 -2.12
CA SER A 110 -10.36 28.51 -3.13
C SER A 110 -8.97 28.83 -3.69
N SER A 111 -8.80 28.63 -5.00
CA SER A 111 -7.54 28.93 -5.71
C SER A 111 -7.30 30.42 -5.94
N ASN A 112 -8.32 31.26 -5.71
CA ASN A 112 -8.38 32.58 -6.32
C ASN A 112 -7.94 33.76 -5.44
N GLU A 113 -7.43 33.56 -4.20
CA GLU A 113 -6.53 34.52 -3.49
C GLU A 113 -6.35 34.25 -1.98
N SER A 114 -7.16 33.38 -1.35
CA SER A 114 -7.12 33.21 0.13
C SER A 114 -6.61 31.86 0.64
N GLY A 115 -6.50 30.84 -0.22
CA GLY A 115 -6.14 29.48 0.19
C GLY A 115 -7.10 28.88 1.23
N LYS A 116 -8.29 29.48 1.40
CA LYS A 116 -9.29 29.05 2.38
C LYS A 116 -9.94 27.75 1.94
N LEU A 117 -10.14 26.86 2.91
CA LEU A 117 -10.97 25.68 2.76
C LEU A 117 -12.44 26.09 2.59
N ILE A 118 -13.08 25.62 1.52
CA ILE A 118 -14.49 25.87 1.20
C ILE A 118 -15.33 24.65 1.56
N GLU A 119 -14.78 23.44 1.38
CA GLU A 119 -15.48 22.18 1.59
C GLU A 119 -14.57 21.18 2.29
N ALA A 120 -15.15 20.39 3.18
CA ALA A 120 -14.52 19.23 3.78
C ALA A 120 -15.51 18.05 3.77
N ALA A 121 -15.06 16.91 3.27
CA ALA A 121 -15.84 15.68 3.22
C ALA A 121 -15.01 14.50 3.75
N LEU A 122 -15.66 13.54 4.39
CA LEU A 122 -15.12 12.26 4.79
C LEU A 122 -15.92 11.18 4.09
N ASN A 123 -15.28 10.42 3.21
CA ASN A 123 -15.87 9.23 2.60
C ASN A 123 -15.39 8.01 3.38
N VAL A 124 -16.30 7.26 3.96
CA VAL A 124 -16.00 6.15 4.85
C VAL A 124 -16.63 4.87 4.31
N THR A 125 -15.81 3.83 4.16
CA THR A 125 -16.26 2.52 3.69
C THR A 125 -16.55 1.61 4.87
N LEU A 126 -17.75 1.03 4.88
CA LEU A 126 -18.25 0.15 5.93
C LEU A 126 -18.21 -1.32 5.48
N SER A 127 -17.75 -2.18 6.38
CA SER A 127 -17.76 -3.64 6.18
C SER A 127 -18.10 -4.38 7.48
N SER A 128 -18.61 -5.60 7.37
CA SER A 128 -18.68 -6.52 8.51
C SER A 128 -17.35 -7.27 8.64
N VAL A 129 -16.75 -7.26 9.83
CA VAL A 129 -15.44 -7.87 10.10
C VAL A 129 -15.54 -8.79 11.32
N GLY A 130 -15.08 -10.04 11.22
CA GLY A 130 -15.06 -10.94 12.39
C GLY A 130 -14.19 -10.37 13.52
N LEU A 131 -14.59 -10.52 14.78
CA LEU A 131 -13.87 -9.88 15.90
C LEU A 131 -12.39 -10.32 16.02
N MET A 132 -12.09 -11.55 15.61
CA MET A 132 -10.73 -12.12 15.58
C MET A 132 -10.04 -11.95 14.21
N GLN A 133 -10.75 -11.43 13.20
CA GLN A 133 -10.23 -11.22 11.86
C GLN A 133 -9.40 -9.95 11.85
N TYR A 134 -8.17 -10.04 11.34
CA TYR A 134 -7.32 -8.88 11.10
C TYR A 134 -7.65 -8.24 9.76
N VAL A 135 -7.90 -6.93 9.77
CA VAL A 135 -8.17 -6.11 8.58
C VAL A 135 -7.27 -4.89 8.62
N ALA A 136 -6.81 -4.47 7.45
CA ALA A 136 -6.10 -3.21 7.29
C ALA A 136 -7.11 -2.06 7.21
N LEU A 137 -7.01 -1.11 8.14
CA LEU A 137 -7.69 0.18 8.08
C LEU A 137 -6.81 1.15 7.31
N SER A 138 -7.32 1.67 6.18
CA SER A 138 -6.66 2.71 5.39
C SER A 138 -7.21 4.10 5.70
N PHE A 139 -6.32 5.08 5.62
CA PHE A 139 -6.64 6.49 5.73
C PHE A 139 -6.04 7.21 4.52
N GLU A 140 -6.80 8.08 3.91
CA GLU A 140 -6.36 8.92 2.79
C GLU A 140 -6.88 10.34 3.01
N ALA A 141 -6.12 11.35 2.60
CA ALA A 141 -6.50 12.76 2.70
C ALA A 141 -6.09 13.51 1.44
N ALA A 142 -7.04 14.04 0.68
CA ALA A 142 -6.81 14.76 -0.56
C ALA A 142 -7.18 16.25 -0.43
N PHE A 143 -6.34 17.13 -0.97
CA PHE A 143 -6.61 18.56 -1.09
C PHE A 143 -6.72 18.93 -2.58
N THR A 144 -7.84 19.53 -2.99
CA THR A 144 -8.05 19.96 -4.38
C THR A 144 -8.44 21.43 -4.44
N GLY A 145 -8.07 22.09 -5.54
CA GLY A 145 -8.63 23.41 -5.84
C GLY A 145 -10.12 23.34 -6.10
N GLU A 146 -10.80 24.47 -5.93
CA GLU A 146 -12.22 24.64 -6.25
C GLU A 146 -12.52 24.13 -7.68
N ASN A 147 -13.54 23.27 -7.81
CA ASN A 147 -13.95 22.59 -9.06
C ASN A 147 -12.92 21.62 -9.67
N ALA A 148 -11.81 21.32 -9.00
CA ALA A 148 -10.89 20.28 -9.43
C ALA A 148 -11.36 18.90 -8.95
N THR A 149 -11.31 17.91 -9.84
CA THR A 149 -11.59 16.51 -9.49
C THR A 149 -10.43 15.91 -8.71
N VAL A 150 -10.73 15.10 -7.70
CA VAL A 150 -9.75 14.28 -7.00
C VAL A 150 -9.18 13.24 -7.99
N PRO A 151 -7.86 13.20 -8.24
CA PRO A 151 -7.27 12.16 -9.08
C PRO A 151 -7.52 10.77 -8.48
N SER A 152 -7.85 9.77 -9.30
CA SER A 152 -8.14 8.41 -8.81
C SER A 152 -6.92 7.72 -8.17
N ASN A 153 -5.71 8.09 -8.60
CA ASN A 153 -4.47 7.59 -8.02
C ASN A 153 -3.64 8.73 -7.46
N ILE A 154 -3.71 8.90 -6.14
CA ILE A 154 -2.86 9.83 -5.43
C ILE A 154 -1.70 9.07 -4.76
N PHE A 155 -0.49 9.57 -4.99
CA PHE A 155 0.75 9.04 -4.42
C PHE A 155 1.53 10.18 -3.78
N ALA A 156 2.36 9.85 -2.79
CA ALA A 156 3.23 10.85 -2.18
C ALA A 156 4.28 11.27 -3.22
N ALA A 157 4.33 12.55 -3.56
CA ALA A 157 5.33 13.12 -4.45
C ALA A 157 6.70 13.27 -3.75
N THR A 158 7.07 12.28 -2.93
CA THR A 158 8.36 12.22 -2.24
C THR A 158 9.32 11.35 -3.04
N PRO A 159 10.57 11.77 -3.26
CA PRO A 159 11.56 10.93 -3.95
C PRO A 159 11.85 9.60 -3.21
N GLY A 160 11.74 9.59 -1.88
CA GLY A 160 11.94 8.40 -1.05
C GLY A 160 10.65 7.65 -0.74
N TYR A 161 10.79 6.33 -0.56
CA TYR A 161 9.79 5.53 0.13
C TYR A 161 10.00 5.58 1.64
N LEU A 162 8.90 5.73 2.38
CA LEU A 162 8.83 5.53 3.81
C LEU A 162 8.40 4.10 4.11
N SER A 163 8.87 3.56 5.24
CA SER A 163 8.46 2.25 5.71
C SER A 163 6.94 2.18 5.86
N GLY A 164 6.29 1.24 5.16
CA GLY A 164 4.84 1.10 5.14
C GLY A 164 4.17 1.64 3.88
N ASP A 165 4.88 2.44 3.08
CA ASP A 165 4.35 2.99 1.83
C ASP A 165 3.94 1.89 0.85
N LYS A 166 2.95 2.20 0.02
CA LYS A 166 2.60 1.37 -1.14
C LYS A 166 3.80 1.28 -2.08
N ILE A 167 4.24 0.07 -2.42
CA ILE A 167 5.22 -0.11 -3.50
C ILE A 167 4.52 0.17 -4.82
N ARG A 168 5.03 1.12 -5.60
CA ARG A 168 4.47 1.44 -6.91
C ARG A 168 4.86 0.36 -7.91
N SER A 169 3.88 -0.11 -8.66
CA SER A 169 4.05 -1.25 -9.56
C SER A 169 3.07 -1.19 -10.71
N GLY A 170 3.49 -1.66 -11.88
CA GLY A 170 2.64 -1.65 -13.06
C GLY A 170 3.18 -2.51 -14.18
N THR A 171 2.57 -2.35 -15.34
CA THR A 171 2.97 -3.02 -16.58
C THR A 171 3.48 -1.99 -17.58
N LEU A 172 4.60 -2.26 -18.24
CA LEU A 172 5.05 -1.41 -19.35
C LEU A 172 4.16 -1.63 -20.58
N VAL A 173 3.47 -0.58 -21.03
CA VAL A 173 2.60 -0.62 -22.21
C VAL A 173 3.15 0.32 -23.27
N THR A 174 3.16 -0.14 -24.53
CA THR A 174 3.59 0.67 -25.67
C THR A 174 2.44 0.82 -26.67
N HIS A 175 2.05 2.06 -26.97
CA HIS A 175 1.01 2.36 -27.94
C HIS A 175 1.45 3.52 -28.85
N GLY A 176 1.35 3.34 -30.17
CA GLY A 176 1.72 4.38 -31.14
C GLY A 176 3.18 4.85 -31.03
N GLY A 177 4.10 3.97 -30.62
CA GLY A 177 5.53 4.29 -30.43
C GLY A 177 5.85 5.06 -29.15
N LYS A 178 4.87 5.28 -28.27
CA LYS A 178 5.08 5.85 -26.93
C LYS A 178 4.89 4.75 -25.87
N SER A 179 5.69 4.79 -24.83
CA SER A 179 5.61 3.84 -23.72
C SER A 179 5.20 4.54 -22.43
N ALA A 180 4.39 3.88 -21.63
CA ALA A 180 3.94 4.33 -20.33
C ALA A 180 3.71 3.13 -19.40
N ILE A 181 3.58 3.40 -18.11
CA ILE A 181 3.29 2.40 -17.10
C ILE A 181 1.79 2.38 -16.83
N LEU A 182 1.17 1.22 -17.04
CA LEU A 182 -0.14 0.92 -16.53
C LEU A 182 -0.01 0.57 -15.04
N GLU A 183 -0.05 1.60 -14.19
CA GLU A 183 0.16 1.46 -12.75
C GLU A 183 -1.06 0.84 -12.05
N ARG A 184 -0.80 -0.07 -11.10
CA ARG A 184 -1.83 -0.55 -10.18
C ARG A 184 -2.10 0.47 -9.09
N GLU A 185 -3.35 0.93 -8.97
CA GLU A 185 -3.78 1.87 -7.93
C GLU A 185 -3.48 1.35 -6.51
N SER A 186 -3.67 0.04 -6.29
CA SER A 186 -3.38 -0.65 -5.04
C SER A 186 -1.89 -0.96 -4.80
N GLY A 187 -1.03 -0.77 -5.80
CA GLY A 187 0.40 -1.10 -5.75
C GLY A 187 0.71 -2.59 -5.82
N PHE A 188 1.93 -2.94 -5.40
CA PHE A 188 2.42 -4.30 -5.53
C PHE A 188 1.66 -5.25 -4.61
N ALA A 189 1.12 -6.32 -5.17
CA ALA A 189 0.39 -7.34 -4.43
C ALA A 189 0.64 -8.73 -5.00
N VAL A 190 0.57 -9.73 -4.13
CA VAL A 190 0.70 -11.15 -4.49
C VAL A 190 -0.56 -11.93 -4.12
N PRO A 191 -0.88 -13.05 -4.80
CA PRO A 191 -2.03 -13.86 -4.42
C PRO A 191 -1.97 -14.32 -2.96
N ALA A 192 -3.14 -14.42 -2.33
CA ALA A 192 -3.28 -14.66 -0.91
C ALA A 192 -4.54 -15.45 -0.56
N GLY A 193 -4.69 -15.76 0.73
CA GLY A 193 -5.95 -16.26 1.29
C GLY A 193 -5.92 -17.71 1.74
N GLY A 194 -4.92 -18.52 1.38
CA GLY A 194 -4.89 -19.95 1.72
C GLY A 194 -6.14 -20.72 1.24
N ARG A 195 -6.85 -20.12 0.29
CA ARG A 195 -8.12 -20.56 -0.31
C ARG A 195 -7.90 -20.79 -1.80
N LEU A 196 -8.96 -21.17 -2.50
CA LEU A 196 -8.94 -21.34 -3.95
C LEU A 196 -8.43 -20.07 -4.67
N CYS A 197 -7.45 -20.24 -5.56
CA CYS A 197 -6.82 -19.15 -6.30
C CYS A 197 -7.78 -18.32 -7.18
N GLY A 198 -8.97 -18.84 -7.50
CA GLY A 198 -9.98 -18.11 -8.29
C GLY A 198 -10.72 -17.00 -7.53
N SER A 199 -10.42 -16.78 -6.25
CA SER A 199 -11.14 -15.81 -5.41
C SER A 199 -10.61 -14.36 -5.46
N ASN A 200 -9.67 -14.04 -6.38
CA ASN A 200 -9.04 -12.72 -6.51
C ASN A 200 -8.61 -12.11 -5.17
N GLN A 201 -8.11 -12.95 -4.26
CA GLN A 201 -7.61 -12.50 -2.97
C GLN A 201 -6.14 -12.14 -3.11
N TRP A 202 -5.82 -10.89 -2.83
CA TRP A 202 -4.48 -10.34 -2.96
C TRP A 202 -3.98 -9.81 -1.61
N ARG A 203 -2.70 -10.05 -1.33
CA ARG A 203 -1.99 -9.45 -0.21
C ARG A 203 -1.05 -8.39 -0.75
N ARG A 204 -1.33 -7.14 -0.40
CA ARG A 204 -0.49 -5.99 -0.71
C ARG A 204 0.85 -6.09 0.04
N ALA A 205 1.94 -5.80 -0.66
CA ALA A 205 3.24 -5.60 -0.02
C ALA A 205 3.45 -4.10 0.22
N SER A 206 3.83 -3.76 1.45
CA SER A 206 4.24 -2.42 1.82
C SER A 206 5.76 -2.33 1.88
N PHE A 207 6.32 -1.16 1.60
CA PHE A 207 7.76 -0.93 1.61
C PHE A 207 8.37 -1.32 2.96
N LEU A 208 9.45 -2.12 2.91
CA LEU A 208 10.14 -2.74 4.06
C LEU A 208 9.28 -3.72 4.91
N HIS A 209 8.08 -4.07 4.48
CA HIS A 209 7.23 -5.06 5.14
C HIS A 209 7.16 -6.34 4.31
N SER A 210 8.05 -7.28 4.67
CA SER A 210 8.18 -8.55 3.94
C SER A 210 6.95 -9.44 4.11
N ILE A 211 6.57 -10.14 3.04
CA ILE A 211 5.58 -11.22 3.05
C ILE A 211 6.34 -12.54 3.14
N ILE A 212 6.41 -13.10 4.34
CA ILE A 212 7.16 -14.35 4.62
C ILE A 212 6.50 -15.57 3.96
N SER A 213 5.17 -15.58 3.94
CA SER A 213 4.38 -16.59 3.25
C SER A 213 3.00 -16.02 2.91
N SER A 214 2.65 -16.11 1.64
CA SER A 214 1.30 -15.91 1.11
C SER A 214 1.06 -17.00 0.08
N GLY A 215 -0.19 -17.31 -0.21
CA GLY A 215 -0.49 -18.38 -1.15
C GLY A 215 -1.96 -18.62 -1.35
N CYS A 216 -2.24 -19.44 -2.35
CA CYS A 216 -3.56 -19.92 -2.69
C CYS A 216 -3.49 -21.39 -3.13
N LEU A 217 -4.64 -22.04 -3.18
CA LEU A 217 -4.82 -23.45 -3.48
C LEU A 217 -5.42 -23.62 -4.87
N ILE A 218 -4.94 -24.58 -5.64
CA ILE A 218 -5.57 -25.06 -6.87
C ILE A 218 -6.00 -26.50 -6.64
N LEU A 219 -7.24 -26.82 -6.99
CA LEU A 219 -7.70 -28.20 -7.01
C LEU A 219 -7.28 -28.83 -8.34
N MET A 220 -6.58 -29.95 -8.28
CA MET A 220 -5.97 -30.59 -9.44
C MET A 220 -6.18 -32.10 -9.36
N ASN A 221 -6.46 -32.74 -10.49
CA ASN A 221 -6.51 -34.20 -10.56
C ASN A 221 -5.10 -34.79 -10.86
N GLU A 222 -4.96 -36.11 -10.80
CA GLU A 222 -3.66 -36.75 -11.03
C GLU A 222 -3.18 -36.65 -12.49
N SER A 223 -4.09 -36.68 -13.47
CA SER A 223 -3.72 -36.47 -14.87
C SER A 223 -3.18 -35.06 -15.13
N ASP A 224 -3.83 -34.03 -14.59
CA ASP A 224 -3.38 -32.63 -14.64
C ASP A 224 -1.98 -32.51 -14.00
N LEU A 225 -1.75 -33.19 -12.88
CA LEU A 225 -0.46 -33.18 -12.20
C LEU A 225 0.64 -33.82 -13.06
N GLN A 226 0.36 -34.92 -13.76
CA GLN A 226 1.30 -35.57 -14.67
C GLN A 226 1.64 -34.67 -15.86
N ASP A 227 0.64 -34.00 -16.44
CA ASP A 227 0.81 -33.06 -17.55
C ASP A 227 1.66 -31.86 -17.13
N ILE A 228 1.33 -31.25 -15.99
CA ILE A 228 2.09 -30.14 -15.41
C ILE A 228 3.50 -30.57 -15.02
N CYS A 229 3.70 -31.82 -14.64
CA CYS A 229 5.04 -32.31 -14.38
C CYS A 229 5.91 -32.31 -15.65
N SER A 230 5.30 -32.61 -16.80
CA SER A 230 6.00 -32.67 -18.07
C SER A 230 6.22 -31.28 -18.68
N VAL A 231 5.23 -30.38 -18.56
CA VAL A 231 5.23 -29.05 -19.19
C VAL A 231 5.76 -27.95 -18.26
N GLY A 232 5.68 -28.15 -16.96
CA GLY A 232 5.96 -27.15 -15.94
C GLY A 232 4.73 -26.32 -15.55
N THR A 233 4.82 -25.65 -14.39
CA THR A 233 3.74 -24.88 -13.75
C THR A 233 3.68 -23.40 -14.17
N GLY A 234 4.55 -22.98 -15.08
CA GLY A 234 4.79 -21.57 -15.38
C GLY A 234 3.58 -20.84 -15.96
N HIS A 235 2.82 -21.53 -16.82
CA HIS A 235 1.56 -21.04 -17.37
C HIS A 235 0.49 -20.83 -16.28
N LEU A 236 0.44 -21.71 -15.26
CA LEU A 236 -0.44 -21.52 -14.10
C LEU A 236 -0.01 -20.32 -13.28
N LEU A 237 1.28 -20.19 -12.98
CA LEU A 237 1.81 -19.03 -12.25
C LEU A 237 1.54 -17.72 -12.99
N ALA A 238 1.73 -17.70 -14.30
CA ALA A 238 1.39 -16.55 -15.14
C ALA A 238 -0.09 -16.20 -15.01
N ALA A 239 -0.98 -17.19 -15.12
CA ALA A 239 -2.42 -16.99 -14.94
C ALA A 239 -2.79 -16.46 -13.54
N LEU A 240 -2.06 -16.87 -12.49
CA LEU A 240 -2.30 -16.45 -11.11
C LEU A 240 -1.90 -15.01 -10.80
N ILE A 241 -0.84 -14.50 -11.44
CA ILE A 241 -0.32 -13.14 -11.18
C ILE A 241 -0.81 -12.11 -12.19
N ASN A 242 -1.39 -12.59 -13.28
CA ASN A 242 -1.98 -11.81 -14.34
C ASN A 242 -3.24 -11.08 -13.86
N VAL A 243 -3.38 -9.82 -14.26
CA VAL A 243 -4.61 -9.04 -14.07
C VAL A 243 -5.10 -8.60 -15.43
N THR A 244 -6.38 -8.84 -15.69
CA THR A 244 -7.02 -8.42 -16.93
C THR A 244 -7.26 -6.91 -16.89
N VAL A 245 -6.72 -6.18 -17.87
CA VAL A 245 -7.04 -4.77 -18.10
C VAL A 245 -7.58 -4.64 -19.52
N ASP A 246 -8.78 -4.09 -19.66
CA ASP A 246 -9.50 -3.97 -20.95
C ASP A 246 -9.67 -5.29 -21.72
N GLY A 247 -9.78 -6.40 -20.99
CA GLY A 247 -9.90 -7.74 -21.57
C GLY A 247 -8.56 -8.42 -21.86
N GLU A 248 -7.44 -7.71 -21.75
CA GLU A 248 -6.11 -8.24 -22.04
C GLU A 248 -5.36 -8.66 -20.77
N PRO A 249 -4.71 -9.83 -20.78
CA PRO A 249 -3.89 -10.30 -19.67
C PRO A 249 -2.63 -9.44 -19.52
N THR A 250 -2.52 -8.68 -18.43
CA THR A 250 -1.32 -7.92 -18.07
C THR A 250 -0.62 -8.47 -16.82
N ILE A 251 0.65 -8.84 -16.98
CA ILE A 251 1.53 -9.24 -15.88
C ILE A 251 2.25 -8.00 -15.37
N LEU A 252 2.24 -7.81 -14.05
CA LEU A 252 3.00 -6.76 -13.40
C LEU A 252 4.49 -7.08 -13.52
N ASP A 253 5.22 -6.22 -14.24
CA ASP A 253 6.63 -6.41 -14.58
C ASP A 253 7.52 -5.20 -14.27
N GLN A 254 6.94 -4.08 -13.80
CA GLN A 254 7.67 -2.86 -13.45
C GLN A 254 7.44 -2.43 -12.00
N ILE A 255 8.46 -1.86 -11.38
CA ILE A 255 8.44 -1.27 -10.03
C ILE A 255 8.97 0.16 -10.09
N GLY A 256 8.29 1.08 -9.41
CA GLY A 256 8.74 2.47 -9.30
C GLY A 256 9.97 2.57 -8.39
N VAL A 257 11.06 3.15 -8.90
CA VAL A 257 12.33 3.33 -8.16
C VAL A 257 12.12 4.23 -6.96
N THR A 258 11.33 5.30 -7.15
CA THR A 258 10.98 6.32 -6.17
C THR A 258 9.46 6.35 -5.96
N ASN A 259 9.02 6.93 -4.84
CA ASN A 259 7.58 7.02 -4.55
C ASN A 259 6.87 8.06 -5.44
N ASP A 260 7.62 9.00 -6.03
CA ASP A 260 7.13 10.01 -6.98
C ASP A 260 7.23 9.61 -8.47
N ALA A 261 7.68 8.39 -8.79
CA ALA A 261 7.86 7.91 -10.16
C ALA A 261 6.62 8.12 -11.06
N LEU A 262 6.71 8.98 -12.07
CA LEU A 262 5.54 9.26 -12.92
C LEU A 262 5.28 8.11 -13.90
N ALA A 263 4.02 7.77 -14.11
CA ALA A 263 3.64 6.66 -15.01
C ALA A 263 3.99 6.94 -16.49
N ASN A 264 4.11 8.21 -16.88
CA ASN A 264 4.53 8.61 -18.22
C ASN A 264 6.06 8.72 -18.39
N ASP A 265 6.83 8.59 -17.31
CA ASP A 265 8.29 8.57 -17.33
C ASP A 265 8.77 7.15 -17.00
N THR A 266 9.08 6.37 -18.02
CA THR A 266 9.55 4.99 -17.85
C THR A 266 10.94 4.89 -17.24
N THR A 267 11.72 5.98 -17.17
CA THR A 267 13.09 5.97 -16.62
C THR A 267 13.12 5.86 -15.10
N SER A 268 12.03 6.27 -14.44
CA SER A 268 11.83 6.16 -12.99
C SER A 268 11.29 4.79 -12.55
N TRP A 269 11.26 3.80 -13.46
CA TRP A 269 10.77 2.44 -13.22
C TRP A 269 11.83 1.42 -13.61
N ILE A 270 11.88 0.32 -12.86
CA ILE A 270 12.78 -0.80 -13.10
C ILE A 270 12.00 -2.09 -13.36
N PRO A 271 12.48 -2.93 -14.29
CA PRO A 271 11.85 -4.21 -14.55
C PRO A 271 12.13 -5.21 -13.42
N ILE A 272 11.17 -6.11 -13.19
CA ILE A 272 11.37 -7.26 -12.31
C ILE A 272 12.21 -8.30 -13.05
N THR A 273 13.50 -8.29 -12.77
CA THR A 273 14.47 -9.18 -13.43
C THR A 273 14.24 -10.63 -12.99
N GLY A 274 14.27 -11.56 -13.95
CA GLY A 274 14.09 -12.99 -13.68
C GLY A 274 12.63 -13.46 -13.67
N LEU A 275 11.64 -12.55 -13.76
CA LEU A 275 10.23 -12.92 -13.78
C LEU A 275 9.88 -13.81 -14.98
N SER A 276 10.34 -13.45 -16.19
CA SER A 276 10.14 -14.28 -17.39
C SER A 276 10.71 -15.68 -17.21
N ASN A 277 11.91 -15.79 -16.64
CA ASN A 277 12.58 -17.07 -16.41
C ASN A 277 11.87 -17.91 -15.34
N ALA A 278 11.32 -17.26 -14.31
CA ALA A 278 10.54 -17.93 -13.28
C ALA A 278 9.18 -18.44 -13.81
N LEU A 279 8.64 -17.79 -14.85
CA LEU A 279 7.41 -18.17 -15.55
C LEU A 279 7.64 -19.16 -16.70
N THR A 280 8.86 -19.28 -17.22
CA THR A 280 9.26 -20.37 -18.13
C THR A 280 9.80 -21.52 -17.29
N SER A 281 8.91 -22.24 -16.60
CA SER A 281 9.28 -23.28 -15.63
C SER A 281 10.02 -24.47 -16.25
N SER A 282 10.84 -25.12 -15.43
CA SER A 282 11.42 -26.43 -15.75
C SER A 282 10.40 -27.55 -15.56
N SER A 283 10.45 -28.56 -16.46
CA SER A 283 9.76 -29.83 -16.26
C SER A 283 10.27 -30.52 -14.98
N GLY A 284 9.36 -31.14 -14.25
CA GLY A 284 9.68 -31.95 -13.07
C GLY A 284 9.87 -33.43 -13.40
N THR A 285 9.95 -34.22 -12.34
CA THR A 285 9.94 -35.69 -12.43
C THR A 285 8.75 -36.23 -11.65
N TYR A 286 7.86 -36.91 -12.36
CA TYR A 286 6.70 -37.55 -11.76
C TYR A 286 7.05 -38.94 -11.24
N ASN A 287 6.67 -39.25 -10.01
CA ASN A 287 6.81 -40.55 -9.40
C ASN A 287 5.43 -41.14 -9.12
N ALA A 288 5.09 -42.19 -9.87
CA ALA A 288 3.79 -42.88 -9.77
C ALA A 288 3.56 -43.60 -8.44
N TYR A 289 4.62 -44.04 -7.74
CA TYR A 289 4.47 -44.73 -6.44
C TYR A 289 4.07 -43.76 -5.33
N THR A 290 4.68 -42.58 -5.30
CA THR A 290 4.40 -41.54 -4.31
C THR A 290 3.37 -40.52 -4.80
N ARG A 291 2.92 -40.65 -6.05
CA ARG A 291 1.96 -39.76 -6.74
C ARG A 291 2.34 -38.29 -6.64
N GLN A 292 3.63 -38.01 -6.83
CA GLN A 292 4.21 -36.69 -6.64
C GLN A 292 4.98 -36.24 -7.87
N CYS A 293 4.89 -34.96 -8.19
CA CYS A 293 5.75 -34.31 -9.15
C CYS A 293 6.75 -33.41 -8.39
N SER A 294 8.03 -33.75 -8.49
CA SER A 294 9.11 -33.03 -7.82
C SER A 294 9.90 -32.14 -8.78
N ASN A 295 10.61 -31.15 -8.22
CA ASN A 295 11.45 -30.21 -8.97
C ASN A 295 10.65 -29.31 -9.94
N ILE A 296 9.45 -28.90 -9.52
CA ILE A 296 8.58 -27.96 -10.25
C ILE A 296 8.48 -26.63 -9.52
N THR A 297 8.12 -25.58 -10.24
CA THR A 297 7.89 -24.27 -9.65
C THR A 297 6.56 -24.24 -8.89
N VAL A 298 6.60 -24.15 -7.57
CA VAL A 298 5.41 -24.09 -6.70
C VAL A 298 5.13 -22.66 -6.22
N GLY A 299 5.80 -21.67 -6.78
CA GLY A 299 5.68 -20.30 -6.28
C GLY A 299 6.67 -19.30 -6.84
N LEU A 300 6.52 -18.05 -6.42
CA LEU A 300 7.43 -16.95 -6.75
C LEU A 300 7.95 -16.26 -5.50
N HIS A 301 9.23 -15.97 -5.50
CA HIS A 301 9.87 -15.13 -4.50
C HIS A 301 10.31 -13.83 -5.16
N TYR A 302 9.68 -12.73 -4.75
CA TYR A 302 10.05 -11.38 -5.14
C TYR A 302 11.03 -10.80 -4.13
N GLN A 303 12.14 -10.26 -4.62
CA GLN A 303 13.14 -9.58 -3.82
C GLN A 303 13.31 -8.14 -4.31
N PHE A 304 13.10 -7.19 -3.40
CA PHE A 304 13.36 -5.77 -3.63
C PHE A 304 14.64 -5.35 -2.94
N VAL A 305 15.56 -4.77 -3.70
CA VAL A 305 16.82 -4.23 -3.20
C VAL A 305 16.66 -2.74 -2.97
N VAL A 306 16.86 -2.32 -1.73
CA VAL A 306 16.72 -0.94 -1.27
C VAL A 306 18.09 -0.32 -1.09
N ALA A 307 18.28 0.90 -1.57
CA ALA A 307 19.48 1.68 -1.31
C ALA A 307 19.11 3.08 -0.85
N ARG A 308 20.11 3.81 -0.35
CA ARG A 308 19.98 5.22 0.01
C ARG A 308 20.59 6.08 -1.07
N ALA A 309 19.79 6.98 -1.61
CA ALA A 309 20.20 7.92 -2.65
C ALA A 309 19.77 9.34 -2.32
N GLY A 310 20.43 10.33 -2.93
CA GLY A 310 20.17 11.76 -2.71
C GLY A 310 21.32 12.45 -2.01
N ALA A 311 21.06 13.66 -1.49
CA ALA A 311 22.07 14.44 -0.80
C ALA A 311 22.62 13.68 0.41
N GLU A 312 23.93 13.76 0.65
CA GLU A 312 24.60 13.13 1.80
C GLU A 312 23.91 13.50 3.12
N TYR A 313 23.31 14.69 3.17
CA TYR A 313 22.63 15.18 4.34
C TYR A 313 21.12 14.92 4.42
N ASN A 314 20.52 14.36 3.37
CA ASN A 314 19.11 13.98 3.32
C ASN A 314 18.89 12.75 2.41
N PRO A 315 19.52 11.60 2.73
CA PRO A 315 19.37 10.41 1.91
C PRO A 315 17.97 9.84 2.02
N GLN A 316 17.41 9.43 0.89
CA GLN A 316 16.10 8.82 0.74
C GLN A 316 16.25 7.33 0.46
N ASP A 317 15.40 6.49 1.07
CA ASP A 317 15.37 5.06 0.76
C ASP A 317 14.60 4.87 -0.57
N ILE A 318 15.25 4.26 -1.56
CA ILE A 318 14.73 4.02 -2.92
C ILE A 318 14.90 2.55 -3.31
N ILE A 319 14.10 2.05 -4.25
CA ILE A 319 14.24 0.69 -4.78
C ILE A 319 15.18 0.72 -5.97
N VAL A 320 16.36 0.10 -5.85
CA VAL A 320 17.38 0.05 -6.91
C VAL A 320 17.39 -1.27 -7.68
N GLY A 321 16.68 -2.27 -7.20
CA GLY A 321 16.58 -3.57 -7.86
C GLY A 321 15.29 -4.29 -7.51
N ALA A 322 14.73 -4.98 -8.50
CA ALA A 322 13.58 -5.85 -8.34
C ALA A 322 13.86 -7.17 -9.04
N PHE A 323 13.73 -8.27 -8.30
CA PHE A 323 14.03 -9.61 -8.78
C PHE A 323 12.88 -10.55 -8.48
N ALA A 324 12.65 -11.51 -9.38
CA ALA A 324 11.75 -12.62 -9.14
C ALA A 324 12.51 -13.94 -9.40
N SER A 325 12.41 -14.86 -8.44
CA SER A 325 12.97 -16.20 -8.55
C SER A 325 11.91 -17.27 -8.30
N PRO A 326 11.96 -18.41 -9.01
CA PRO A 326 11.03 -19.50 -8.80
C PRO A 326 11.25 -20.15 -7.43
N ILE A 327 10.17 -20.45 -6.71
CA ILE A 327 10.20 -21.35 -5.55
C ILE A 327 10.02 -22.76 -6.09
N VAL A 328 11.07 -23.59 -6.00
CA VAL A 328 11.02 -24.99 -6.44
C VAL A 328 10.51 -25.87 -5.30
N GLY A 329 9.63 -26.80 -5.62
CA GLY A 329 9.03 -27.72 -4.66
C GLY A 329 8.42 -28.94 -5.32
N THR A 330 7.43 -29.50 -4.62
CA THR A 330 6.76 -30.74 -4.99
C THR A 330 5.25 -30.57 -4.85
N PHE A 331 4.50 -31.07 -5.81
CA PHE A 331 3.05 -31.27 -5.73
C PHE A 331 2.75 -32.75 -5.61
N GLN A 332 1.71 -33.09 -4.86
CA GLN A 332 1.38 -34.48 -4.53
C GLN A 332 -0.13 -34.70 -4.49
N ILE A 333 -0.58 -35.84 -5.01
CA ILE A 333 -1.94 -36.32 -4.83
C ILE A 333 -2.04 -37.02 -3.46
N TRP A 334 -2.79 -36.41 -2.55
CA TRP A 334 -3.03 -36.88 -1.18
C TRP A 334 -4.28 -37.77 -1.07
N ASN A 335 -5.00 -37.99 -2.17
CA ASN A 335 -6.22 -38.77 -2.16
C ASN A 335 -5.91 -40.26 -2.00
N GLU A 336 -6.24 -40.84 -0.85
CA GLU A 336 -5.99 -42.26 -0.55
C GLU A 336 -7.14 -43.19 -0.94
N THR A 337 -8.27 -42.66 -1.41
CA THR A 337 -9.45 -43.46 -1.76
C THR A 337 -9.56 -43.74 -3.25
N ASN A 338 -9.06 -42.82 -4.08
CA ASN A 338 -9.01 -42.96 -5.52
C ASN A 338 -7.57 -43.03 -6.04
N PHE A 339 -7.26 -44.10 -6.76
CA PHE A 339 -5.96 -44.41 -7.34
C PHE A 339 -5.93 -44.27 -8.87
N ASP A 340 -7.01 -43.75 -9.46
CA ASP A 340 -7.06 -43.41 -10.88
C ASP A 340 -6.62 -41.95 -11.14
N GLY A 341 -6.49 -41.61 -12.43
CA GLY A 341 -6.11 -40.27 -12.90
C GLY A 341 -7.06 -39.14 -12.45
N ASN A 342 -8.25 -39.45 -11.95
CA ASN A 342 -9.26 -38.47 -11.53
C ASN A 342 -9.13 -38.10 -10.04
N ALA A 343 -8.18 -38.67 -9.32
CA ALA A 343 -7.98 -38.39 -7.91
C ALA A 343 -7.60 -36.92 -7.67
N LEU A 344 -8.47 -36.20 -6.96
CA LEU A 344 -8.32 -34.77 -6.71
C LEU A 344 -7.48 -34.48 -5.47
N SER A 345 -6.67 -33.44 -5.52
CA SER A 345 -5.95 -32.90 -4.36
C SER A 345 -5.71 -31.39 -4.49
N TYR A 346 -5.67 -30.70 -3.35
CA TYR A 346 -5.31 -29.29 -3.31
C TYR A 346 -3.79 -29.12 -3.37
N GLN A 347 -3.32 -28.35 -4.35
CA GLN A 347 -1.92 -27.96 -4.51
C GLN A 347 -1.75 -26.50 -4.09
N GLN A 348 -0.71 -26.20 -3.32
CA GLN A 348 -0.48 -24.85 -2.79
C GLN A 348 0.58 -24.10 -3.60
N PHE A 349 0.19 -22.96 -4.17
CA PHE A 349 1.13 -21.98 -4.68
C PHE A 349 1.58 -21.02 -3.58
N THR A 350 2.88 -20.75 -3.51
CA THR A 350 3.49 -19.89 -2.49
C THR A 350 4.06 -18.61 -3.12
N PHE A 351 3.81 -17.48 -2.48
CA PHE A 351 4.36 -16.19 -2.85
C PHE A 351 5.10 -15.59 -1.65
N LYS A 352 6.31 -15.11 -1.90
CA LYS A 352 7.14 -14.43 -0.90
C LYS A 352 7.58 -13.08 -1.43
N VAL A 353 7.65 -12.10 -0.54
CA VAL A 353 8.19 -10.77 -0.84
C VAL A 353 9.20 -10.43 0.24
N THR A 354 10.43 -10.12 -0.13
CA THR A 354 11.49 -9.76 0.81
C THR A 354 12.17 -8.47 0.40
N PHE A 355 12.60 -7.70 1.40
CA PHE A 355 13.45 -6.53 1.19
C PHE A 355 14.86 -6.81 1.68
N SER A 356 15.84 -6.42 0.88
CA SER A 356 17.26 -6.44 1.25
C SER A 356 17.86 -5.06 1.03
N ARG A 357 18.77 -4.60 1.89
CA ARG A 357 19.53 -3.39 1.63
C ARG A 357 20.74 -3.69 0.74
N TYR A 358 21.04 -2.81 -0.20
CA TYR A 358 22.24 -2.89 -1.05
C TYR A 358 23.53 -2.82 -0.22
N ASP A 359 23.55 -1.91 0.76
CA ASP A 359 24.57 -1.87 1.82
C ASP A 359 23.91 -2.22 3.16
N SER A 360 24.34 -3.33 3.77
CA SER A 360 23.81 -3.80 5.05
C SER A 360 24.04 -2.83 6.20
N ASN A 361 25.03 -1.92 6.10
CA ASN A 361 25.35 -0.92 7.12
C ASN A 361 24.63 0.41 6.90
N SER A 362 23.92 0.57 5.76
CA SER A 362 23.18 1.79 5.45
C SER A 362 21.90 1.89 6.31
N GLN A 363 22.03 2.43 7.53
CA GLN A 363 20.90 2.69 8.42
C GLN A 363 20.39 4.13 8.31
N ALA A 364 19.12 4.34 8.72
CA ALA A 364 18.62 5.66 9.08
C ALA A 364 19.57 6.28 10.10
N THR A 365 20.17 7.44 9.79
CA THR A 365 20.84 8.25 10.81
C THR A 365 19.76 8.71 11.78
N ILE A 366 19.59 7.97 12.88
CA ILE A 366 18.51 8.09 13.87
C ILE A 366 18.54 9.44 14.61
N MET A 367 19.64 10.19 14.54
CA MET A 367 19.71 11.52 15.14
C MET A 367 20.50 12.46 14.23
N ARG A 368 19.81 13.45 13.68
CA ARG A 368 20.48 14.67 13.21
C ARG A 368 19.86 15.85 13.91
N ARG A 369 20.72 16.55 14.66
CA ARG A 369 20.45 17.89 15.16
C ARG A 369 20.12 18.75 13.95
N ILE A 370 18.89 19.23 13.85
CA ILE A 370 18.57 20.36 12.99
C ILE A 370 19.43 21.50 13.53
N VAL A 371 20.54 21.81 12.88
CA VAL A 371 21.26 23.05 13.15
C VAL A 371 20.38 24.12 12.53
N ALA A 372 19.55 24.74 13.37
CA ALA A 372 18.77 25.88 12.93
C ALA A 372 19.74 26.88 12.28
N PRO A 373 19.40 27.44 11.10
CA PRO A 373 20.21 28.50 10.53
C PRO A 373 20.40 29.58 11.61
N PRO A 374 21.61 30.11 11.78
CA PRO A 374 21.87 31.10 12.81
C PRO A 374 20.90 32.27 12.64
N ILE A 375 20.02 32.45 13.62
CA ILE A 375 18.98 33.50 13.63
C ILE A 375 19.64 34.88 13.62
N LEU A 376 20.87 34.96 14.12
CA LEU A 376 21.67 36.16 14.14
C LEU A 376 22.67 36.09 12.98
N PRO A 377 22.83 37.18 12.19
CA PRO A 377 23.99 37.30 11.32
C PRO A 377 25.27 37.12 12.17
N PRO A 378 26.36 36.58 11.58
CA PRO A 378 27.61 36.40 12.30
C PRO A 378 28.01 37.75 12.93
N LEU A 379 27.99 37.78 14.26
CA LEU A 379 28.41 38.95 15.02
C LEU A 379 29.93 38.98 14.99
N ASP A 380 30.48 40.09 14.49
CA ASP A 380 31.92 40.34 14.49
C ASP A 380 32.44 40.41 15.94
N ASP A 381 33.68 39.97 16.16
CA ASP A 381 34.38 40.01 17.44
C ASP A 381 34.47 41.46 17.98
N SER A 382 34.29 42.47 17.11
CA SER A 382 34.17 43.88 17.48
C SER A 382 33.04 44.18 18.47
N ILE A 383 32.00 43.33 18.54
CA ILE A 383 30.87 43.48 19.47
C ILE A 383 31.27 43.07 20.89
N PHE A 384 32.13 42.05 21.02
CA PHE A 384 32.65 41.58 22.31
C PHE A 384 33.92 42.31 22.74
N TYR A 385 34.63 42.94 21.79
CA TYR A 385 35.86 43.68 22.03
C TYR A 385 35.84 45.08 21.37
N PRO A 386 34.98 46.01 21.84
CA PRO A 386 34.78 47.33 21.23
C PRO A 386 36.02 48.27 21.32
N PHE A 387 37.11 47.82 21.94
CA PHE A 387 38.34 48.60 22.12
C PHE A 387 39.54 48.08 21.33
N HIS A 388 39.38 47.00 20.54
CA HIS A 388 40.42 46.61 19.61
C HIS A 388 40.41 47.55 18.40
N ARG A 389 41.45 48.38 18.28
CA ARG A 389 41.71 49.16 17.07
C ARG A 389 41.91 48.21 15.91
N SER A 390 41.14 48.38 14.83
CA SER A 390 41.40 47.72 13.55
C SER A 390 42.84 48.01 13.11
N PRO A 391 43.58 47.01 12.57
CA PRO A 391 44.88 47.28 11.98
C PRO A 391 44.72 48.27 10.82
N PRO A 392 45.67 49.20 10.62
CA PRO A 392 45.66 50.05 9.44
C PRO A 392 45.78 49.20 8.18
N VAL A 393 44.99 49.57 7.16
CA VAL A 393 44.88 48.94 5.83
C VAL A 393 46.22 48.88 5.11
#